data_AF-A0A172T9U8-F1
#
_entry.id   AF-A0A172T9U8-F1
#
_cell.length_a   1.000
_cell.length_b   1.000
_cell.length_c   1.000
_cell.angle_alpha   90.00
_cell.angle_beta   90.00
_cell.angle_gamma   90.00
#
_symmetry.space_group_name_H-M   'P 1'
#
loop_
_entity.id
_entity.type
_entity.pdbx_description
1 polymer ?
#
loop_
_entity_poly.entity_id
_entity_poly.type
_entity_poly.pdbx_seq_one_letter_code
_entity_poly.pdbx_strand_id
1 'polypeptide(L)' 'MQQFVYVLEVVRGNGYIRVHFAQTAGAAQRRASKYVAGGVWAETGQTGQPLRLLDGHRELARVVRETVEYGG' A
#
# COMPACT_ATOMS: atom_id res chain seq x y z
N MET A 1 -19.76 -9.48 -7.83
CA MET A 1 -19.62 -9.28 -6.36
C MET A 1 -18.46 -8.33 -6.10
N GLN A 2 -18.65 -7.25 -5.34
CA GLN A 2 -17.59 -6.29 -5.01
C GLN A 2 -16.86 -6.72 -3.74
N GLN A 3 -15.53 -6.87 -3.82
CA GLN A 3 -14.67 -7.19 -2.68
C GLN A 3 -13.58 -6.14 -2.54
N PHE A 4 -13.27 -5.75 -1.30
CA PHE A 4 -12.14 -4.87 -1.04
C PHE A 4 -10.83 -5.65 -0.99
N VAL A 5 -9.78 -5.07 -1.57
CA VAL A 5 -8.40 -5.55 -1.46
C VAL A 5 -7.49 -4.40 -1.03
N TYR A 6 -6.44 -4.74 -0.31
CA TYR A 6 -5.37 -3.84 0.06
C TYR A 6 -4.16 -4.13 -0.83
N VAL A 7 -3.75 -3.13 -1.60
CA VAL A 7 -2.65 -3.22 -2.56
C VAL A 7 -1.44 -2.53 -1.98
N LEU A 8 -0.33 -3.26 -1.84
CA LEU A 8 0.97 -2.65 -1.56
C LEU A 8 1.55 -2.13 -2.87
N GLU A 9 1.83 -0.85 -2.90
CA GLU A 9 2.54 -0.16 -3.96
C GLU A 9 3.89 0.35 -3.46
N VAL A 10 4.96 0.20 -4.25
CA VAL A 10 6.29 0.71 -3.92
C VAL A 10 6.75 1.75 -4.93
N VAL A 11 7.49 2.75 -4.46
CA VAL A 11 8.01 3.82 -5.31
C VAL A 11 9.18 3.27 -6.14
N ARG A 12 9.09 3.40 -7.46
CA ARG A 12 10.15 3.09 -8.43
C ARG A 12 10.20 4.18 -9.49
N GLY A 13 11.36 4.82 -9.63
CA GLY A 13 11.52 5.97 -10.54
C GLY A 13 10.52 7.08 -10.20
N ASN A 14 9.74 7.51 -11.18
CA ASN A 14 8.75 8.59 -11.05
C ASN A 14 7.34 8.09 -10.69
N GLY A 15 7.17 6.82 -10.31
CA GLY A 15 5.84 6.25 -10.09
C GLY A 15 5.77 5.13 -9.04
N TYR A 16 4.58 4.54 -8.97
CA TYR A 16 4.24 3.44 -8.07
C TYR A 16 4.09 2.14 -8.85
N ILE A 17 4.68 1.06 -8.33
CA ILE A 17 4.45 -0.29 -8.86
C ILE A 17 3.70 -1.14 -7.83
N ARG A 18 2.70 -1.86 -8.30
CA ARG A 18 1.90 -2.78 -7.48
C ARG A 18 2.67 -4.09 -7.28
N VAL A 19 2.92 -4.48 -6.04
CA VAL A 19 3.81 -5.61 -5.72
C VAL A 19 3.19 -6.67 -4.81
N HIS A 20 2.04 -6.39 -4.20
CA HIS A 20 1.32 -7.37 -3.39
C HIS A 20 -0.16 -7.00 -3.20
N PHE A 21 -1.02 -8.02 -3.16
CA PHE A 21 -2.45 -7.90 -2.88
C PHE A 21 -2.76 -8.67 -1.58
N ALA A 22 -3.54 -8.06 -0.69
CA ALA A 22 -3.88 -8.65 0.59
C ALA A 22 -5.33 -8.32 1.01
N GLN A 23 -5.89 -9.14 1.89
CA GLN A 23 -7.25 -8.94 2.41
C GLN A 23 -7.32 -7.90 3.55
N THR A 24 -6.18 -7.52 4.13
CA THR A 24 -6.11 -6.52 5.19
C THR A 24 -4.91 -5.59 4.98
N ALA A 25 -5.02 -4.36 5.48
CA ALA A 25 -3.93 -3.37 5.44
C ALA A 25 -2.66 -3.90 6.11
N GLY A 26 -2.78 -4.49 7.30
CA GLY A 26 -1.63 -5.03 8.03
C GLY A 26 -0.90 -6.15 7.30
N ALA A 27 -1.61 -6.98 6.54
CA ALA A 27 -0.99 -8.00 5.70
C ALA A 27 -0.20 -7.38 4.54
N ALA A 28 -0.72 -6.32 3.90
CA ALA A 28 -0.01 -5.57 2.88
C ALA A 28 1.24 -4.86 3.45
N GLN A 29 1.12 -4.22 4.62
CA GLN A 29 2.22 -3.51 5.28
C GLN A 29 3.40 -4.43 5.60
N ARG A 30 3.13 -5.60 6.18
CA ARG A 30 4.18 -6.59 6.52
C ARG A 30 4.96 -7.07 5.30
N ARG A 31 4.38 -7.00 4.10
CA ARG A 31 5.07 -7.40 2.87
C ARG A 31 6.06 -6.35 2.36
N ALA A 32 5.96 -5.09 2.80
CA ALA A 32 6.83 -4.00 2.31
C ALA A 32 8.31 -4.25 2.55
N SER A 33 8.67 -4.91 3.66
CA SER A 33 10.07 -5.23 3.99
C SER A 33 10.78 -6.11 2.95
N LYS A 34 10.05 -6.76 2.03
CA LYS A 34 10.63 -7.51 0.92
C LYS A 34 11.08 -6.65 -0.27
N TYR A 35 10.61 -5.41 -0.36
CA TYR A 35 10.76 -4.56 -1.55
C TYR A 35 11.48 -3.25 -1.27
N VAL A 36 11.38 -2.77 -0.03
CA VAL A 36 11.98 -1.54 0.46
C VAL A 36 12.53 -1.77 1.87
N ALA A 37 13.63 -1.10 2.20
CA ALA A 37 14.27 -1.17 3.51
C ALA A 37 14.02 0.12 4.29
N GLY A 38 13.80 -0.01 5.60
CA GLY A 38 13.57 1.12 6.50
C GLY A 38 12.19 1.76 6.38
N GLY A 39 12.09 2.95 6.98
CA GLY A 39 10.89 3.77 7.02
C GLY A 39 9.92 3.46 8.16
N VAL A 40 8.96 4.36 8.35
CA VAL A 40 7.90 4.29 9.36
C VAL A 40 6.55 4.41 8.68
N TRP A 41 5.62 3.54 9.06
CA TRP A 41 4.25 3.64 8.59
C TRP A 41 3.56 4.84 9.24
N ALA A 42 3.10 5.76 8.41
CA ALA A 42 2.33 6.91 8.80
C ALA A 42 0.89 6.77 8.28
N GLU A 43 -0.06 6.88 9.20
CA GLU A 43 -1.45 7.12 8.82
C GLU A 43 -1.59 8.59 8.39
N THR A 44 -2.30 8.83 7.31
CA THR A 44 -2.53 10.17 6.77
C THR A 44 -3.61 10.95 7.52
N GLY A 45 -4.23 10.36 8.55
CA GLY A 45 -5.32 10.96 9.35
C GLY A 45 -6.63 11.23 8.59
N GLN A 46 -6.64 11.01 7.28
CA GLN A 46 -7.80 11.19 6.41
C GLN A 46 -8.40 9.83 6.05
N THR A 47 -9.67 9.64 6.38
CA THR A 47 -10.42 8.43 6.02
C THR A 47 -10.39 8.22 4.50
N GLY A 48 -9.95 7.05 4.08
CA GLY A 48 -9.87 6.67 2.66
C GLY A 48 -8.55 7.01 1.98
N GLN A 49 -7.62 7.70 2.65
CA GLN A 49 -6.27 7.90 2.12
C GLN A 49 -5.37 6.68 2.35
N PRO A 50 -4.33 6.49 1.52
CA PRO A 50 -3.38 5.38 1.67
C PRO A 50 -2.55 5.47 2.94
N LEU A 51 -2.24 4.32 3.54
CA LEU A 51 -1.18 4.22 4.56
C LEU A 51 0.17 4.36 3.86
N ARG A 52 1.04 5.26 4.31
CA ARG A 52 2.32 5.55 3.63
C ARG A 52 3.50 5.06 4.47
N LEU A 53 4.47 4.42 3.85
CA LEU A 53 5.76 4.10 4.44
C LEU A 53 6.74 5.21 4.06
N LEU A 54 7.21 5.94 5.07
CA LEU A 54 8.02 7.13 4.87
C LEU A 54 9.43 6.92 5.45
N ASP A 55 10.45 7.36 4.72
CA ASP A 55 11.81 7.55 5.21
C ASP A 55 12.13 9.05 5.22
N GLY A 56 11.99 9.66 6.40
CA GLY A 56 11.90 11.11 6.53
C GLY A 56 10.71 11.68 5.75
N HIS A 57 10.99 12.55 4.77
CA HIS A 57 9.98 13.13 3.88
C HIS A 57 9.75 12.31 2.59
N ARG A 58 10.54 11.26 2.38
CA ARG A 58 10.47 10.45 1.17
C ARG A 58 9.48 9.31 1.35
N GLU A 59 8.54 9.17 0.43
CA GLU A 59 7.70 7.99 0.36
C GLU A 59 8.45 6.82 -0.27
N LEU A 60 8.45 5.67 0.40
CA LEU A 60 9.03 4.43 -0.09
C LEU A 60 7.96 3.48 -0.64
N ALA A 61 6.80 3.44 0.02
CA ALA A 61 5.68 2.58 -0.32
C ALA A 61 4.36 3.14 0.22
N ARG A 62 3.24 2.61 -0.27
CA ARG A 62 1.92 2.84 0.29
C ARG A 62 1.03 1.62 0.21
N VAL A 63 0.03 1.56 1.07
CA VAL A 63 -1.06 0.59 0.99
C VAL A 63 -2.32 1.32 0.57
N VAL A 64 -2.85 0.95 -0.59
CA VAL A 64 -4.09 1.51 -1.16
C VAL A 64 -5.21 0.50 -0.98
N ARG A 65 -6.42 0.99 -0.65
CA ARG A 65 -7.62 0.16 -0.64
C ARG A 65 -8.32 0.29 -1.98
N GLU A 66 -8.52 -0.82 -2.65
CA GLU A 66 -9.23 -0.89 -3.95
C GLU A 66 -10.46 -1.80 -3.84
N THR A 67 -11.49 -1.47 -4.60
CA THR A 67 -12.64 -2.37 -4.83
C THR A 67 -12.38 -3.16 -6.10
N VAL A 68 -12.43 -4.49 -5.99
CA VAL A 68 -12.34 -5.40 -7.13
C VAL A 68 -13.71 -5.98 -7.39
N GLU A 69 -14.15 -5.92 -8.64
CA GLU A 69 -15.34 -6.61 -9.09
C GLU A 69 -14.97 -8.02 -9.58
N TYR A 70 -15.50 -9.03 -8.89
CA TYR A 70 -15.44 -10.41 -9.35
C TYR A 70 -16.73 -10.73 -10.12
N GLY A 71 -16.55 -11.10 -11.40
CA GLY A 71 -17.57 -11.74 -12.24
C GLY A 71 -18.41 -10.77 -13.08
N GLY A 72 -18.09 -10.72 -14.38
CA GLY A 72 -19.08 -10.75 -15.46
C GLY A 72 -19.02 -12.13 -16.10
#